data_AF-A0A0M3JE67-F1
#
_entry.id   AF-A0A0M3JE67-F1
#
_cell.length_a   1.000
_cell.length_b   1.000
_cell.length_c   1.000
_cell.angle_alpha   90.00
_cell.angle_beta   90.00
_cell.angle_gamma   90.00
#
_symmetry.space_group_name_H-M   'P 1'
#
loop_
_entity.id
_entity.type
_entity.pdbx_description
1 polymer ?
#
loop_
_entity_poly.entity_id
_entity_poly.type
_entity_poly.pdbx_seq_one_letter_code
_entity_poly.pdbx_strand_id
1 'polypeptide(L)'
;MTAPFLRAYALASIKACHARKISAMGGMAAQIPIKNDQIANRKALAFVKQDKEREATDGHDGTWVAHPDLVKVARDVFDTTMPQQNQIDKLLNSVSVTSEDLTAIPEGTRTERSFRHNIAVTLGEFALSIQMNGLFSGYMDSWLSGVGCVPLYNLMEDAAT
;
A
#
# COMPACT_ATOMS: atom_id res chain seq x y z
N MET A 1 -6.76 -1.81 1.05
CA MET A 1 -7.51 -1.26 2.23
C MET A 1 -8.87 -1.95 2.47
N THR A 2 -8.91 -3.22 2.91
CA THR A 2 -10.17 -4.01 3.00
C THR A 2 -10.60 -4.41 4.41
N ALA A 3 -9.72 -4.31 5.41
CA ALA A 3 -10.11 -4.53 6.80
C ALA A 3 -11.23 -3.53 7.19
N PRO A 4 -12.23 -3.93 8.01
CA PRO A 4 -13.41 -3.10 8.26
C PRO A 4 -13.09 -1.66 8.68
N PHE A 5 -12.18 -1.46 9.64
CA PHE A 5 -11.83 -0.13 10.12
C PHE A 5 -11.06 0.71 9.07
N LEU A 6 -10.20 0.08 8.28
CA LEU A 6 -9.49 0.76 7.18
C LEU A 6 -10.44 1.14 6.04
N ARG A 7 -11.47 0.32 5.80
CA ARG A 7 -12.52 0.62 4.83
C ARG A 7 -13.34 1.83 5.28
N ALA A 8 -13.74 1.85 6.55
CA ALA A 8 -14.44 2.96 7.16
C ALA A 8 -13.60 4.24 7.10
N TYR A 9 -12.31 4.15 7.46
CA TYR A 9 -11.35 5.25 7.37
C TYR A 9 -11.27 5.82 5.94
N ALA A 10 -11.06 4.99 4.92
CA ALA A 10 -10.90 5.45 3.54
C ALA A 10 -12.15 6.21 3.05
N LEU A 11 -13.34 5.66 3.28
CA LEU A 11 -14.58 6.31 2.87
C LEU A 11 -14.87 7.59 3.66
N ALA A 12 -14.59 7.61 4.96
CA ALA A 12 -14.72 8.81 5.78
C ALA A 12 -13.77 9.92 5.34
N SER A 13 -12.52 9.56 4.97
CA SER A 13 -11.52 10.48 4.44
C SER A 13 -11.99 11.13 3.14
N ILE A 14 -12.43 10.34 2.16
CA ILE A 14 -12.99 10.84 0.89
C ILE A 14 -14.17 11.77 1.15
N LYS A 15 -15.17 11.30 1.92
CA LYS A 15 -16.37 12.07 2.24
C LYS A 15 -16.01 13.42 2.88
N ALA A 16 -15.09 13.43 3.83
CA ALA A 16 -14.66 14.63 4.52
C ALA A 16 -13.94 15.61 3.59
N CYS A 17 -13.08 15.13 2.70
CA CYS A 17 -12.36 15.96 1.72
C CYS A 17 -13.32 16.56 0.70
N HIS A 18 -14.18 15.74 0.10
CA HIS A 18 -15.09 16.15 -0.97
C HIS A 18 -16.16 17.12 -0.48
N ALA A 19 -16.69 16.92 0.74
CA ALA A 19 -17.59 17.89 1.37
C ALA A 19 -16.96 19.29 1.55
N ARG A 20 -15.63 19.38 1.55
CA ARG A 20 -14.85 20.62 1.65
C ARG A 20 -14.24 21.06 0.31
N LYS A 21 -14.59 20.40 -0.78
CA LYS A 21 -14.08 20.67 -2.13
C LYS A 21 -12.55 20.57 -2.24
N ILE A 22 -11.95 19.61 -1.54
CA ILE A 22 -10.52 19.30 -1.62
C ILE A 22 -10.31 17.84 -2.02
N SER A 23 -9.14 17.55 -2.59
CA SER A 23 -8.82 16.19 -3.04
C SER A 23 -8.58 15.21 -1.90
N ALA A 24 -9.01 13.96 -2.09
CA ALA A 24 -8.70 12.80 -1.28
C ALA A 24 -7.71 11.89 -2.02
N MET A 25 -6.52 11.68 -1.47
CA MET A 25 -5.49 10.83 -2.07
C MET A 25 -5.55 9.41 -1.51
N GLY A 26 -5.45 8.41 -2.40
CA GLY A 26 -5.30 7.00 -2.06
C GLY A 26 -3.92 6.68 -1.49
N GLY A 27 -3.73 5.41 -1.09
CA GLY A 27 -2.53 4.94 -0.43
C GLY A 27 -1.40 4.52 -1.37
N MET A 28 -0.30 4.08 -0.75
CA MET A 28 0.91 3.61 -1.43
C MET A 28 0.76 2.18 -1.95
N ALA A 29 1.21 1.94 -3.19
CA ALA A 29 1.60 0.60 -3.65
C ALA A 29 3.13 0.48 -3.64
N ALA A 30 3.65 -0.30 -2.69
CA ALA A 30 5.08 -0.43 -2.42
C ALA A 30 5.80 -1.48 -3.29
N GLN A 31 5.08 -2.20 -4.17
CA GLN A 31 5.63 -3.32 -4.91
C GLN A 31 6.75 -2.90 -5.87
N ILE A 32 7.84 -3.66 -5.88
CA ILE A 32 8.91 -3.58 -6.87
C ILE A 32 8.69 -4.71 -7.90
N PRO A 33 8.62 -4.43 -9.20
CA PRO A 33 8.43 -5.46 -10.21
C PRO A 33 9.50 -6.56 -10.17
N ILE A 34 9.06 -7.82 -10.23
CA ILE A 34 9.90 -9.00 -10.06
C ILE A 34 10.35 -9.51 -11.44
N LYS A 35 11.51 -9.06 -11.91
CA LYS A 35 11.96 -9.33 -13.30
C LYS A 35 12.27 -10.81 -13.57
N ASN A 36 12.70 -11.54 -12.55
CA ASN A 36 13.14 -12.93 -12.65
C ASN A 36 12.04 -13.97 -12.37
N ASP A 37 10.84 -13.54 -11.96
CA ASP A 37 9.70 -14.43 -11.74
C ASP A 37 8.41 -13.81 -12.32
N GLN A 38 8.06 -14.24 -13.52
CA GLN A 38 6.89 -13.73 -14.23
C GLN A 38 5.56 -14.08 -13.54
N ILE A 39 5.49 -15.17 -12.77
CA ILE A 39 4.25 -15.57 -12.09
C ILE A 39 4.07 -14.69 -10.85
N ALA A 40 5.11 -14.56 -10.03
CA ALA A 40 5.09 -13.68 -8.87
C ALA A 40 4.86 -12.21 -9.28
N ASN A 41 5.52 -11.75 -10.35
CA ASN A 41 5.33 -10.39 -10.86
C ASN A 41 3.89 -10.14 -11.30
N ARG A 42 3.30 -11.05 -12.08
CA ARG A 42 1.89 -10.91 -12.51
C ARG A 42 0.94 -10.87 -11.33
N LYS A 43 1.17 -11.68 -10.30
CA LYS A 43 0.36 -11.68 -9.08
C LYS A 43 0.48 -10.35 -8.33
N ALA A 44 1.70 -9.83 -8.18
CA ALA A 44 1.94 -8.54 -7.53
C ALA A 44 1.28 -7.39 -8.30
N LEU A 45 1.45 -7.33 -9.63
CA LEU A 45 0.82 -6.29 -10.47
C LEU A 45 -0.70 -6.37 -10.47
N ALA A 46 -1.27 -7.58 -10.47
CA ALA A 46 -2.72 -7.77 -10.37
C ALA A 46 -3.26 -7.26 -9.02
N PHE A 47 -2.53 -7.51 -7.93
CA PHE A 47 -2.87 -6.98 -6.62
C PHE A 47 -2.84 -5.44 -6.60
N VAL A 48 -1.78 -4.83 -7.13
CA VAL A 48 -1.69 -3.36 -7.27
C VAL A 48 -2.88 -2.82 -8.05
N LYS A 49 -3.17 -3.40 -9.21
CA LYS A 49 -4.28 -2.99 -10.06
C LYS A 49 -5.61 -3.03 -9.30
N GLN A 50 -5.90 -4.14 -8.61
CA GLN A 50 -7.13 -4.32 -7.86
C GLN A 50 -7.27 -3.29 -6.73
N ASP A 51 -6.19 -2.96 -6.03
CA ASP A 51 -6.23 -1.97 -4.96
C ASP A 51 -6.45 -0.56 -5.53
N LYS A 52 -5.82 -0.22 -6.66
CA LYS A 52 -6.04 1.07 -7.33
C LYS A 52 -7.45 1.19 -7.92
N GLU A 53 -7.99 0.10 -8.45
CA GLU A 53 -9.37 0.05 -8.96
C GLU A 53 -10.35 0.35 -7.82
N ARG A 54 -10.08 -0.20 -6.63
CA ARG A 54 -10.87 0.08 -5.43
C ARG A 54 -10.78 1.55 -5.04
N GLU A 55 -9.58 2.11 -4.95
CA GLU A 55 -9.37 3.52 -4.58
C GLU A 55 -10.12 4.48 -5.51
N ALA A 56 -9.95 4.30 -6.83
CA ALA A 56 -10.63 5.12 -7.84
C ALA A 56 -12.15 4.91 -7.81
N THR A 57 -12.62 3.67 -7.59
CA THR A 57 -14.05 3.37 -7.47
C THR A 57 -14.67 3.93 -6.20
N ASP A 58 -13.91 4.06 -5.12
CA ASP A 58 -14.38 4.68 -3.88
C ASP A 58 -14.52 6.18 -4.01
N GLY A 59 -13.63 6.82 -4.76
CA GLY A 59 -13.63 8.25 -4.99
C GLY A 59 -12.35 8.96 -4.60
N HIS A 60 -11.22 8.28 -4.46
CA HIS A 60 -9.95 8.99 -4.38
C HIS A 60 -9.66 9.69 -5.71
N ASP A 61 -9.04 10.87 -5.65
CA ASP A 61 -8.68 11.71 -6.80
C ASP A 61 -7.29 11.37 -7.38
N GLY A 62 -6.57 10.47 -6.71
CA GLY A 62 -5.25 10.03 -7.11
C GLY A 62 -4.73 8.97 -6.17
N THR A 63 -3.52 8.49 -6.42
CA THR A 63 -2.90 7.40 -5.66
C THR A 63 -1.38 7.49 -5.66
N TRP A 64 -0.72 6.71 -4.81
CA TRP A 64 0.73 6.63 -4.69
C TRP A 64 1.29 5.29 -5.15
N VAL A 65 2.48 5.35 -5.76
CA VAL A 65 3.29 4.19 -6.14
C VAL A 65 4.75 4.45 -5.75
N ALA A 66 5.46 3.41 -5.29
CA ALA A 66 6.84 3.54 -4.83
C ALA A 66 7.88 3.30 -5.95
N HIS A 67 7.44 2.75 -7.09
CA HIS A 67 8.32 2.39 -8.20
C HIS A 67 7.81 2.95 -9.53
N PRO A 68 8.67 3.54 -10.40
CA PRO A 68 8.27 4.13 -11.69
C PRO A 68 7.48 3.17 -12.60
N ASP A 69 7.85 1.90 -12.63
CA ASP A 69 7.17 0.88 -13.45
C ASP A 69 5.70 0.66 -13.04
N LEU A 70 5.29 1.04 -11.83
CA LEU A 70 3.89 0.97 -11.40
C LEU A 70 3.06 2.19 -11.85
N VAL A 71 3.70 3.27 -12.30
CA VAL A 71 3.00 4.50 -12.71
C VAL A 71 2.00 4.21 -13.81
N LYS A 72 2.38 3.42 -14.83
CA LYS A 72 1.47 3.07 -15.92
C LYS A 72 0.26 2.28 -15.41
N VAL A 73 0.46 1.32 -14.51
CA VAL A 73 -0.61 0.48 -13.95
C VAL A 73 -1.61 1.35 -13.18
N ALA A 74 -1.13 2.22 -12.31
CA ALA A 74 -1.98 3.14 -11.57
C ALA A 74 -2.70 4.12 -12.51
N ARG A 75 -1.99 4.72 -13.47
CA ARG A 75 -2.55 5.68 -14.41
C ARG A 75 -3.66 5.06 -15.26
N ASP A 76 -3.43 3.88 -15.84
CA ASP A 76 -4.44 3.20 -16.68
C ASP A 76 -5.75 2.97 -15.90
N VAL A 77 -5.66 2.62 -14.61
CA VAL A 77 -6.82 2.42 -13.75
C VAL A 77 -7.59 3.71 -13.50
N PHE A 78 -6.86 4.79 -13.15
CA PHE A 78 -7.47 6.08 -12.87
C PHE A 78 -8.01 6.72 -14.16
N ASP A 79 -7.30 6.68 -15.28
CA ASP A 79 -7.78 7.17 -16.59
C ASP A 79 -9.10 6.48 -17.01
N THR A 80 -9.24 5.19 -16.68
CA THR A 80 -10.46 4.42 -16.99
C THR A 80 -11.63 4.72 -16.04
N THR A 81 -11.36 4.81 -14.74
CA THR A 81 -12.39 4.91 -13.69
C THR A 81 -12.76 6.36 -13.36
N MET A 82 -11.82 7.28 -13.58
CA MET A 82 -11.87 8.71 -13.31
C MET A 82 -11.50 9.49 -14.59
N PRO A 83 -12.42 9.61 -15.56
CA PRO A 83 -12.13 10.31 -16.82
C PRO A 83 -12.00 11.83 -16.66
N GLN A 84 -12.45 12.38 -15.53
CA GLN A 84 -12.28 13.79 -15.17
C GLN A 84 -10.93 14.01 -14.47
N GLN A 85 -10.53 15.27 -14.30
CA GLN A 85 -9.27 15.60 -13.61
C GLN A 85 -9.25 15.16 -12.14
N ASN A 86 -10.42 15.00 -11.52
CA ASN A 86 -10.64 14.55 -10.15
C ASN A 86 -12.11 14.09 -9.99
N GLN A 87 -12.47 13.53 -8.83
CA GLN A 87 -13.83 13.14 -8.44
C GLN A 87 -14.34 13.92 -7.21
N ILE A 88 -13.87 15.15 -6.98
CA ILE A 88 -14.23 15.96 -5.78
C ILE A 88 -15.76 16.13 -5.64
N ASP A 89 -16.51 16.13 -6.76
CA ASP A 89 -17.97 16.22 -6.76
C ASP A 89 -18.69 14.95 -6.27
N LYS A 90 -17.95 13.86 -6.01
CA LYS A 90 -18.48 12.60 -5.49
C LYS A 90 -18.61 12.64 -3.97
N LEU A 91 -19.73 13.18 -3.49
CA LEU A 91 -19.92 13.53 -2.07
C LEU A 91 -20.16 12.36 -1.09
N LEU A 92 -20.33 11.11 -1.56
CA LEU A 92 -20.57 9.92 -0.73
C LEU A 92 -21.68 10.12 0.35
N ASN A 93 -22.76 10.83 0.01
CA ASN A 93 -23.80 11.23 0.97
C ASN A 93 -24.48 10.04 1.69
N SER A 94 -24.57 8.89 1.04
CA SER A 94 -25.15 7.66 1.61
C SER A 94 -24.22 6.91 2.56
N VAL A 95 -22.93 7.24 2.59
CA VAL A 95 -21.97 6.59 3.49
C VAL A 95 -22.09 7.21 4.88
N SER A 96 -22.31 6.38 5.89
CA SER A 96 -22.21 6.76 7.30
C SER A 96 -21.13 5.91 7.95
N VAL A 97 -20.22 6.54 8.69
CA VAL A 97 -19.11 5.89 9.41
C VAL A 97 -19.19 6.33 10.86
N THR A 98 -19.19 5.38 11.79
CA THR A 98 -19.22 5.66 13.23
C THR A 98 -17.83 5.54 13.87
N SER A 99 -17.72 5.97 15.13
CA SER A 99 -16.52 5.73 15.95
C SER A 99 -16.20 4.25 16.10
N GLU A 100 -17.23 3.42 16.23
CA GLU A 100 -17.11 1.97 16.38
C GLU A 100 -16.54 1.35 15.09
N ASP A 101 -16.99 1.81 13.91
CA ASP A 101 -16.45 1.35 12.63
C ASP A 101 -14.94 1.65 12.53
N LEU A 102 -14.52 2.86 12.93
CA LEU A 102 -13.12 3.30 12.88
C LEU A 102 -12.21 2.61 13.90
N THR A 103 -12.78 2.06 14.97
CA THR A 103 -12.04 1.41 16.07
C THR A 103 -12.25 -0.10 16.12
N ALA A 104 -12.96 -0.67 15.15
CA ALA A 104 -13.16 -2.10 15.02
C ALA A 104 -11.82 -2.83 14.90
N ILE A 105 -11.61 -3.81 15.77
CA ILE A 105 -10.37 -4.59 15.80
C ILE A 105 -10.30 -5.47 14.54
N PRO A 106 -9.21 -5.42 13.75
CA PRO A 106 -9.06 -6.30 12.60
C PRO A 106 -8.89 -7.76 13.05
N GLU A 107 -9.62 -8.66 12.40
CA GLU A 107 -9.51 -10.10 12.60
C GLU A 107 -8.40 -10.70 11.73
N GLY A 108 -7.79 -11.78 12.22
CA GLY A 108 -6.75 -12.52 11.50
C GLY A 108 -5.97 -13.49 12.39
N THR A 109 -5.05 -14.24 11.79
CA THR A 109 -4.21 -15.21 12.50
C THR A 109 -2.81 -14.66 12.72
N ARG A 110 -2.34 -14.72 13.97
CA ARG A 110 -0.94 -14.41 14.31
C ARG A 110 -0.11 -15.67 14.10
N THR A 111 0.88 -15.62 13.22
CA THR A 111 1.72 -16.79 12.90
C THR A 111 3.19 -16.52 13.21
N GLU A 112 3.94 -17.57 13.57
CA GLU A 112 5.39 -17.48 13.76
C GLU A 112 6.09 -16.98 12.49
N ARG A 113 5.63 -17.44 11.31
CA ARG A 113 6.16 -16.99 10.02
C ARG A 113 6.07 -15.48 9.86
N SER A 114 4.90 -14.89 10.14
CA SER A 114 4.70 -13.43 10.06
C SER A 114 5.55 -12.69 11.10
N PHE A 115 5.63 -13.22 12.32
CA PHE A 115 6.47 -12.64 13.36
C PHE A 115 7.96 -12.60 12.97
N ARG A 116 8.49 -13.71 12.43
CA ARG A 116 9.87 -13.77 11.93
C ARG A 116 10.10 -12.84 10.74
N HIS A 117 9.11 -12.73 9.84
CA HIS A 117 9.19 -11.80 8.71
C HIS A 117 9.28 -10.35 9.18
N ASN A 118 8.47 -9.95 10.17
CA ASN A 118 8.57 -8.60 10.74
C ASN A 118 9.96 -8.32 11.32
N ILE A 119 10.52 -9.26 12.09
CA ILE A 119 11.91 -9.13 12.61
C ILE A 119 12.89 -8.99 11.46
N ALA A 120 12.76 -9.80 10.41
CA ALA A 120 13.67 -9.81 9.28
C ALA A 120 13.62 -8.49 8.46
N VAL A 121 12.43 -7.92 8.26
CA VAL A 121 12.28 -6.59 7.62
C VAL A 121 12.93 -5.50 8.48
N THR A 122 12.68 -5.50 9.79
CA THR A 122 13.17 -4.45 10.69
C THR A 122 14.68 -4.52 10.93
N LEU A 123 15.20 -5.70 11.27
CA LEU A 123 16.56 -5.91 11.77
C LEU A 123 17.49 -6.61 10.76
N GLY A 124 16.93 -7.25 9.73
CA GLY A 124 17.66 -8.14 8.84
C GLY A 124 17.62 -9.60 9.32
N GLU A 125 18.02 -10.52 8.45
CA GLU A 125 18.10 -11.94 8.82
C GLU A 125 19.47 -12.29 9.39
N PHE A 126 19.51 -12.62 10.69
CA PHE A 126 20.72 -13.15 11.33
C PHE A 126 20.98 -14.65 11.05
N ALA A 127 20.03 -15.40 10.48
CA ALA A 127 20.00 -16.87 10.63
C ALA A 127 19.90 -17.72 9.34
N LEU A 128 20.01 -17.16 8.13
CA LEU A 128 20.12 -17.94 6.89
C LEU A 128 21.28 -17.49 5.97
N SER A 129 22.20 -16.66 6.49
CA SER A 129 23.33 -16.09 5.75
C SER A 129 24.51 -17.07 5.53
N ILE A 130 24.29 -18.38 5.53
CA ILE A 130 25.33 -19.33 5.10
C ILE A 130 25.27 -19.53 3.56
N GLN A 131 24.15 -19.19 2.92
CA GLN A 131 23.92 -19.59 1.53
C GLN A 131 23.87 -18.44 0.50
N MET A 132 23.91 -17.18 0.95
CA MET A 132 23.93 -16.02 0.07
C MET A 132 25.03 -15.07 0.53
N ASN A 133 26.06 -14.87 -0.31
CA ASN A 133 27.23 -14.01 -0.08
C ASN A 133 26.89 -12.50 -0.07
N GLY A 134 25.80 -12.09 0.57
CA GLY A 134 25.36 -10.70 0.68
C GLY A 134 24.97 -10.37 2.11
N LEU A 135 25.48 -9.25 2.61
CA LEU A 135 25.05 -8.65 3.88
C LEU A 135 23.56 -8.28 3.75
N PHE A 136 22.66 -9.04 4.40
CA PHE A 136 21.23 -8.75 4.38
C PHE A 136 20.88 -7.78 5.50
N SER A 137 21.04 -6.48 5.22
CA SER A 137 20.69 -5.39 6.13
C SER A 137 19.18 -5.18 6.16
N GLY A 138 18.59 -5.21 7.35
CA GLY A 138 17.19 -4.78 7.54
C GLY A 138 17.02 -3.28 7.37
N TYR A 139 15.77 -2.82 7.52
CA TYR A 139 15.43 -1.41 7.40
C TYR A 139 16.21 -0.54 8.37
N MET A 140 16.35 -0.95 9.65
CA MET A 140 17.06 -0.12 10.65
C MET A 140 18.54 0.05 10.35
N ASP A 141 19.24 -0.99 9.87
CA ASP A 141 20.65 -0.89 9.50
C ASP A 141 20.85 0.06 8.30
N SER A 142 19.97 -0.05 7.30
CA SER A 142 19.96 0.85 6.15
C SER A 142 19.69 2.29 6.56
N TRP A 143 18.71 2.52 7.44
CA TRP A 143 18.33 3.84 7.91
C TRP A 143 19.46 4.51 8.71
N LEU A 144 20.09 3.76 9.62
CA LEU A 144 21.27 4.22 10.39
C LEU A 144 22.48 4.49 9.49
N SER A 145 22.56 3.80 8.34
CA SER A 145 23.57 4.03 7.30
C SER A 145 23.22 5.19 6.34
N GLY A 146 22.13 5.92 6.60
CA GLY A 146 21.71 7.09 5.80
C GLY A 146 20.79 6.78 4.63
N VAL A 147 20.24 5.57 4.54
CA VAL A 147 19.32 5.13 3.47
C VAL A 147 17.93 4.86 4.05
N GLY A 148 17.00 5.80 3.85
CA GLY A 148 15.63 5.71 4.40
C GLY A 148 14.56 5.14 3.46
N CYS A 149 14.94 4.68 2.28
CA CYS A 149 14.05 4.07 1.29
C CYS A 149 14.73 2.82 0.75
N VAL A 150 14.25 1.65 1.17
CA VAL A 150 15.04 0.41 1.15
C VAL A 150 14.29 -0.71 0.43
N PRO A 151 14.87 -1.31 -0.62
CA PRO A 151 14.25 -2.46 -1.28
C PRO A 151 14.42 -3.73 -0.44
N LEU A 152 13.34 -4.23 0.17
CA LEU A 152 13.32 -5.47 0.94
C LEU A 152 12.20 -6.38 0.43
N TYR A 153 12.53 -7.65 0.16
CA TYR A 153 11.54 -8.67 -0.24
C TYR A 153 10.59 -8.27 -1.40
N ASN A 154 11.11 -7.51 -2.37
CA ASN A 154 10.36 -6.94 -3.51
C ASN A 154 9.32 -5.85 -3.13
N LEU A 155 9.50 -5.23 -1.97
CA LEU A 155 8.78 -4.04 -1.54
C LEU A 155 9.79 -2.90 -1.32
N MET A 156 9.34 -1.67 -1.56
CA MET A 156 10.09 -0.48 -1.20
C MET A 156 9.65 -0.03 0.19
N GLU A 157 10.51 -0.21 1.18
CA GLU A 157 10.21 0.02 2.59
C GLU A 157 10.69 1.40 3.06
N ASP A 158 9.93 1.98 3.97
CA ASP A 158 10.23 3.21 4.69
C ASP A 158 10.04 3.02 6.21
N ALA A 159 10.08 4.11 6.98
CA ALA A 159 10.05 4.04 8.44
C ALA A 159 8.69 3.63 9.03
N ALA A 160 7.62 3.66 8.23
CA ALA A 160 6.29 3.28 8.68
C ALA A 160 6.05 1.77 8.63
N THR A 161 6.84 1.04 7.84
CA THR A 161 6.83 -0.43 7.77
C THR A 161 7.32 -1.05 9.08
#